data_AF-A0A7U9WVE8-F1
#
_entry.id   AF-A0A7U9WVE8-F1
#
_cell.length_a   1.000
_cell.length_b   1.000
_cell.length_c   1.000
_cell.angle_alpha   90.00
_cell.angle_beta   90.00
_cell.angle_gamma   90.00
#
_symmetry.space_group_name_H-M   'P 1'
#
loop_
_entity.id
_entity.type
_entity.pdbx_description
1 polymer ?
#
loop_
_entity_poly.entity_id
_entity_poly.type
_entity_poly.pdbx_seq_one_letter_code
_entity_poly.pdbx_strand_id
1 'polypeptide(L)' 'MENQYFNEALHNFVQDFAYGGAVRHLVDLGYDTDRIIKEYHYPLSRETIDKMVKNHLENGKKS' A
#
# COMPACT_ATOMS: atom_id res chain seq x y z
N MET A 1 6.63 -15.38 24.18
CA MET A 1 6.89 -15.57 22.74
C MET A 1 5.65 -15.25 21.90
N GLU A 2 4.46 -15.76 22.25
CA GLU A 2 3.20 -15.51 21.49
C GLU A 2 2.83 -14.03 21.32
N ASN A 3 2.97 -13.23 22.38
CA ASN A 3 2.68 -11.79 22.32
C ASN A 3 3.59 -11.02 21.36
N GLN A 4 4.85 -11.42 21.18
CA GLN A 4 5.76 -10.70 20.27
C GLN A 4 5.43 -10.99 18.81
N TYR A 5 5.19 -12.26 18.46
CA TYR A 5 4.76 -12.65 17.13
C TYR A 5 3.43 -11.99 16.74
N PHE A 6 2.46 -11.99 17.66
CA PHE A 6 1.18 -11.33 17.44
C PHE A 6 1.32 -9.81 17.25
N ASN A 7 2.11 -9.13 18.09
CA ASN A 7 2.33 -7.70 17.96
C ASN A 7 3.08 -7.33 16.68
N GLU A 8 4.04 -8.16 16.24
CA GLU A 8 4.74 -7.96 14.97
C GLU A 8 3.81 -8.15 13.77
N ALA A 9 3.00 -9.21 13.77
CA ALA A 9 1.99 -9.43 12.74
C ALA A 9 0.96 -8.30 12.69
N LEU A 10 0.52 -7.80 13.86
CA LEU A 10 -0.40 -6.67 13.95
C LEU A 10 0.24 -5.36 13.48
N HIS A 11 1.50 -5.12 13.84
CA HIS A 11 2.23 -3.93 13.40
C HIS A 11 2.41 -3.91 11.89
N ASN A 12 2.88 -5.02 11.31
CA ASN A 12 3.01 -5.19 9.87
C ASN A 12 1.65 -4.99 9.18
N PHE A 13 0.58 -5.58 9.72
CA PHE A 13 -0.77 -5.39 9.19
C PHE A 13 -1.24 -3.93 9.23
N VAL A 14 -1.06 -3.22 10.34
CA VAL A 14 -1.45 -1.80 10.47
C VAL A 14 -0.63 -0.92 9.53
N GLN A 15 0.66 -1.21 9.38
CA GLN A 15 1.50 -0.53 8.40
C GLN A 15 1.00 -0.77 6.97
N ASP A 16 0.80 -2.03 6.56
CA ASP A 16 0.23 -2.36 5.25
C ASP A 16 -1.14 -1.71 5.02
N PHE A 17 -1.99 -1.67 6.05
CA PHE A 17 -3.31 -1.05 5.98
C PHE A 17 -3.20 0.48 5.76
N ALA A 18 -2.35 1.15 6.54
CA ALA A 18 -2.11 2.60 6.43
C ALA A 18 -1.49 2.96 5.08
N TYR A 19 -0.47 2.21 4.65
CA TYR A 19 0.18 2.41 3.36
C TYR A 19 -0.77 2.12 2.19
N GLY A 20 -1.62 1.11 2.29
CA GLY A 20 -2.65 0.86 1.30
C GLY A 20 -3.60 2.05 1.14
N GLY A 21 -4.00 2.68 2.26
CA GLY A 21 -4.82 3.89 2.23
C GLY A 21 -4.15 5.06 1.52
N ALA A 22 -2.88 5.31 1.86
CA ALA A 22 -2.09 6.37 1.25
C ALA A 22 -1.83 6.13 -0.25
N VAL A 23 -1.47 4.89 -0.64
CA VAL A 23 -1.25 4.52 -2.05
C VAL A 23 -2.52 4.71 -2.87
N ARG A 24 -3.69 4.26 -2.37
CA ARG A 24 -4.98 4.47 -3.06
C ARG A 24 -5.27 5.96 -3.28
N HIS A 25 -5.08 6.77 -2.24
CA HIS A 25 -5.28 8.21 -2.35
C HIS A 25 -4.34 8.87 -3.37
N LEU A 26 -3.07 8.44 -3.42
CA LEU A 26 -2.13 8.93 -4.43
C LEU A 26 -2.53 8.52 -5.86
N VAL A 27 -3.06 7.32 -6.03
CA VAL A 27 -3.58 6.87 -7.33
C VAL A 27 -4.78 7.70 -7.76
N ASP A 28 -5.69 8.05 -6.84
CA ASP A 28 -6.81 8.95 -7.12
C ASP A 28 -6.34 10.35 -7.57
N LEU A 29 -5.16 10.78 -7.12
CA LEU A 29 -4.50 12.03 -7.55
C LEU A 29 -3.74 11.87 -8.88
N GLY A 30 -3.77 10.68 -9.51
CA GLY A 30 -3.12 10.40 -10.80
C GLY A 30 -1.66 9.96 -10.70
N TYR A 31 -1.20 9.51 -9.52
CA TYR A 31 0.14 8.95 -9.36
C TYR A 31 0.19 7.48 -9.81
N ASP A 32 1.23 7.14 -10.56
CA ASP A 32 1.60 5.76 -10.89
C ASP A 32 2.62 5.20 -9.88
N THR A 33 2.71 3.86 -9.79
CA THR A 33 3.68 3.11 -8.99
C THR A 33 5.08 3.72 -8.98
N ASP A 34 5.63 4.06 -10.15
CA ASP A 34 7.00 4.59 -10.26
C ASP A 34 7.15 5.95 -9.58
N ARG A 35 6.12 6.81 -9.69
CA ARG A 35 6.10 8.13 -9.06
C ARG A 35 5.93 8.04 -7.56
N ILE A 36 5.11 7.10 -7.09
CA ILE A 36 4.88 6.83 -5.66
C ILE A 36 6.19 6.39 -5.00
N ILE A 37 6.92 5.45 -5.61
CA ILE A 37 8.20 4.94 -5.08
C ILE A 37 9.26 6.04 -5.04
N LYS A 38 9.36 6.81 -6.13
CA LYS A 38 10.38 7.86 -6.26
C LYS A 38 10.17 9.02 -5.29
N GLU A 39 8.93 9.44 -5.05
CA GLU A 39 8.65 10.63 -4.23
C GLU A 39 8.45 10.30 -2.74
N TYR A 40 7.88 9.13 -2.40
CA TYR A 40 7.46 8.82 -1.03
C TYR A 40 8.31 7.77 -0.32
N HIS A 41 9.23 7.09 -1.04
CA HIS A 41 10.21 6.15 -0.46
C HIS A 41 9.59 5.16 0.55
N TYR A 42 8.42 4.61 0.23
CA TYR A 42 7.75 3.67 1.12
C TYR A 42 8.66 2.47 1.43
N PRO A 43 8.62 1.94 2.67
CA PRO A 43 9.34 0.73 3.04
C PRO A 43 8.64 -0.54 2.51
N LEU A 44 8.08 -0.45 1.30
CA LEU A 44 7.35 -1.51 0.62
C LEU A 44 8.04 -1.82 -0.70
N SER A 45 8.04 -3.10 -1.07
CA SER A 45 8.52 -3.54 -2.38
C SER A 45 7.69 -2.91 -3.50
N ARG A 46 8.34 -2.65 -4.64
CA ARG A 46 7.67 -2.16 -5.86
C ARG A 46 6.47 -3.03 -6.25
N GLU A 47 6.61 -4.34 -6.13
CA GLU A 47 5.54 -5.31 -6.42
C GLU A 47 4.30 -5.12 -5.52
N THR A 48 4.50 -4.83 -4.24
CA THR A 48 3.41 -4.56 -3.30
C THR A 48 2.66 -3.29 -3.68
N ILE A 49 3.39 -2.21 -3.98
CA ILE A 49 2.80 -0.95 -4.40
C ILE A 49 2.07 -1.12 -5.74
N ASP A 50 2.68 -1.78 -6.72
CA ASP A 50 2.06 -2.08 -8.02
C ASP A 50 0.76 -2.87 -7.87
N LYS A 51 0.74 -3.89 -7.02
CA LYS A 51 -0.46 -4.66 -6.70
C LYS A 51 -1.55 -3.79 -6.07
N MET A 52 -1.20 -2.88 -5.15
CA MET A 52 -2.15 -1.96 -4.53
C MET A 52 -2.74 -0.98 -5.55
N VAL A 53 -1.90 -0.41 -6.42
CA VAL A 53 -2.31 0.49 -7.51
C VAL A 53 -3.26 -0.22 -8.47
N LYS A 54 -2.89 -1.41 -8.96
CA LYS A 54 -3.71 -2.22 -9.89
C LYS A 54 -5.07 -2.57 -9.29
N ASN A 55 -5.10 -3.13 -8.07
CA ASN A 55 -6.35 -3.46 -7.40
C ASN A 55 -7.27 -2.25 -7.26
N HIS A 56 -6.71 -1.06 -6.95
CA HIS A 56 -7.49 0.16 -6.85
C HIS A 56 -8.09 0.59 -8.19
N LEU A 57 -7.29 0.58 -9.25
CA LEU A 57 -7.74 0.91 -10.61
C LEU A 57 -8.77 -0.08 -11.17
N GLU A 58 -8.67 -1.36 -10.82
CA GLU A 58 -9.62 -2.39 -11.22
C GLU A 58 -10.96 -2.28 -10.46
N ASN A 59 -10.92 -1.90 -9.18
CA ASN A 59 -12.12 -1.71 -8.36
C ASN A 59 -12.82 -0.37 -8.66
N GLY A 60 -12.07 0.69 -8.97
CA GLY A 60 -12.63 2.00 -9.37
C GLY A 60 -13.37 1.99 -10.72
N LYS A 61 -13.11 0.99 -11.58
CA LYS A 61 -13.83 0.80 -12.85
C LYS A 61 -15.20 0.11 -12.72
N LYS A 62 -15.61 -0.29 -11.51
CA LYS A 62 -16.85 -1.02 -11.24
C LYS A 62 -17.96 -0.18 -10.58
N SER A 63 -17.83 1.14 -10.49
CA SER A 63 -18.90 2.06 -10.05
C SER A 63 -19.39 2.95 -11.18
#